data_AF-A0A7S3UW69-F1
#
_entry.id   AF-A0A7S3UW69-F1
#
_cell.length_a   1.000
_cell.length_b   1.000
_cell.length_c   1.000
_cell.angle_alpha   90.00
_cell.angle_beta   90.00
_cell.angle_gamma   90.00
#
_symmetry.space_group_name_H-M   'P 1'
#
loop_
_entity.id
_entity.type
_entity.pdbx_description
1 polymer ?
#
loop_
_entity_poly.entity_id
_entity_poly.type
_entity_poly.pdbx_seq_one_letter_code
_entity_poly.pdbx_strand_id
1 'polypeptide(L)'
;MAMLGLLPAPTTWVCLFAAPAIVVLLTAAGLLSNAAAFRTSAKSLPPSVFETIKSGRIAVIPDFLSPEFISELRADATKLHESGKFSTDALASYGKNGKFDPRYDRQVLRLGQWQDPTLGNSVLREQFAGVIADVRASLAVGLERPGLARGHATTDFGKGSTEISYTRFGPGAFLKRHLDEHHEELKGRFGWQKPTRRSVSWLVYLNRGWDGARHGGQLRCYERAVGPASPVGARPNGDLQLGWLRATAADPAERPVFLDARRPGPAGNCALYCAVGGGPGEPPVYISRNFHAQPVLFLSGDFFAQRLLVDNPQLAPRFHYLEPPHSKLEDLLLAGGR
;
A
#
# COMPACT_ATOMS: atom_id res chain seq x y z
N MET A 1 -7.37 -14.60 -56.76
CA MET A 1 -7.35 -14.09 -58.14
C MET A 1 -7.82 -12.64 -58.09
N ALA A 2 -7.12 -11.71 -58.74
CA ALA A 2 -7.17 -10.29 -58.36
C ALA A 2 -8.27 -9.47 -59.03
N MET A 3 -8.73 -8.42 -58.35
CA MET A 3 -9.23 -7.20 -58.98
C MET A 3 -8.56 -5.99 -58.31
N LEU A 4 -8.12 -5.05 -59.13
CA LEU A 4 -7.32 -3.87 -58.78
C LEU A 4 -8.18 -2.61 -58.99
N GLY A 5 -8.10 -1.65 -58.06
CA GLY A 5 -8.81 -0.36 -58.13
C GLY A 5 -7.91 0.83 -57.80
N LEU A 6 -7.93 1.83 -58.67
CA LEU A 6 -7.13 3.08 -58.70
C LEU A 6 -8.05 4.28 -58.32
N LEU A 7 -7.64 5.44 -57.81
CA LEU A 7 -6.33 6.10 -57.53
C LEU A 7 -6.50 6.96 -56.21
N PRO A 8 -5.75 8.05 -55.85
CA PRO A 8 -5.51 8.39 -54.42
C PRO A 8 -5.87 9.83 -53.97
N ALA A 9 -5.55 10.12 -52.69
CA ALA A 9 -5.24 11.44 -52.09
C ALA A 9 -6.44 12.39 -51.79
N PRO A 10 -6.30 13.44 -50.93
CA PRO A 10 -5.07 13.94 -50.29
C PRO A 10 -5.11 14.23 -48.77
N THR A 11 -3.92 14.56 -48.27
CA THR A 11 -3.59 15.24 -47.01
C THR A 11 -4.46 16.47 -46.71
N THR A 12 -4.87 16.67 -45.46
CA THR A 12 -5.50 17.91 -44.99
C THR A 12 -4.55 18.70 -44.09
N TRP A 13 -4.21 19.92 -44.49
CA TRP A 13 -3.60 20.94 -43.64
C TRP A 13 -4.69 21.68 -42.86
N VAL A 14 -4.39 22.16 -41.66
CA VAL A 14 -5.26 23.11 -40.93
C VAL A 14 -4.60 24.48 -40.92
N CYS A 15 -5.20 25.43 -41.65
CA CYS A 15 -4.84 26.84 -41.58
C CYS A 15 -5.56 27.51 -40.41
N LEU A 16 -4.88 28.43 -39.72
CA LEU A 16 -5.56 29.41 -38.88
C LEU A 16 -6.35 30.39 -39.75
N PHE A 17 -7.58 30.72 -39.31
CA PHE A 17 -8.28 31.93 -39.73
C PHE A 17 -8.76 32.68 -38.49
N ALA A 18 -8.47 33.98 -38.45
CA ALA A 18 -9.01 34.91 -37.48
C ALA A 18 -10.23 35.62 -38.08
N ALA A 19 -11.34 35.66 -37.34
CA ALA A 19 -12.50 36.49 -37.63
C ALA A 19 -13.17 36.91 -36.29
N PRO A 20 -13.78 38.10 -36.20
CA PRO A 20 -14.12 38.70 -34.90
C PRO A 20 -15.40 38.09 -34.31
N ALA A 21 -15.27 37.43 -33.16
CA ALA A 21 -16.41 37.05 -32.34
C ALA A 21 -16.84 38.22 -31.44
N ILE A 22 -18.15 38.45 -31.38
CA ILE A 22 -18.81 39.51 -30.61
C ILE A 22 -18.42 39.39 -29.13
N VAL A 23 -17.90 40.49 -28.56
CA VAL A 23 -17.65 40.60 -27.11
C VAL A 23 -18.98 40.78 -26.38
N VAL A 24 -19.67 39.67 -26.12
CA VAL A 24 -20.68 39.62 -25.05
C VAL A 24 -19.91 39.63 -23.74
N LEU A 25 -19.76 40.82 -23.16
CA LEU A 25 -19.11 41.04 -21.88
C LEU A 25 -20.03 40.60 -20.73
N LEU A 26 -20.38 39.31 -20.72
CA LEU A 26 -20.95 38.64 -19.56
C LEU A 26 -19.89 38.66 -18.48
N THR A 27 -20.06 39.55 -17.51
CA THR A 27 -19.22 39.66 -16.33
C THR A 27 -19.35 38.38 -15.49
N ALA A 28 -18.43 37.43 -15.73
CA ALA A 28 -18.23 36.22 -14.93
C ALA A 28 -17.65 36.54 -13.52
N ALA A 29 -18.02 37.68 -12.95
CA ALA A 29 -17.63 38.16 -11.63
C ALA A 29 -18.45 37.52 -10.48
N GLY A 30 -19.43 36.66 -10.79
CA GLY A 30 -20.33 36.05 -9.82
C GLY A 30 -20.00 34.61 -9.39
N LEU A 31 -19.04 33.93 -10.04
CA LEU A 31 -18.72 32.51 -9.76
C LEU A 31 -17.22 32.21 -9.66
N LEU A 32 -16.39 33.22 -9.40
CA LEU A 32 -15.12 32.99 -8.69
C LEU A 32 -15.46 32.65 -7.25
N SER A 33 -15.79 31.37 -7.03
CA SER A 33 -15.97 30.78 -5.72
C SER A 33 -14.81 31.21 -4.82
N ASN A 34 -15.12 31.56 -3.57
CA ASN A 34 -14.13 31.76 -2.53
C ASN A 34 -13.48 30.41 -2.18
N ALA A 35 -12.67 29.91 -3.11
CA ALA A 35 -11.60 28.97 -2.85
C ALA A 35 -10.52 29.73 -2.04
N ALA A 36 -10.88 30.08 -0.80
CA ALA A 36 -9.92 30.36 0.23
C ALA A 36 -8.96 29.18 0.22
N ALA A 37 -7.74 29.42 -0.24
CA ALA A 37 -6.71 28.40 -0.29
C ALA A 37 -6.47 27.97 1.15
N PHE A 38 -7.13 26.89 1.57
CA PHE A 38 -6.94 26.29 2.88
C PHE A 38 -5.44 26.10 3.04
N ARG A 39 -4.88 26.74 4.08
CA ARG A 39 -3.46 26.52 4.40
C ARG A 39 -3.34 25.06 4.78
N THR A 40 -2.87 24.24 3.85
CA THR A 40 -2.52 22.83 4.04
C THR A 40 -1.28 22.76 4.93
N SER A 41 -1.44 23.15 6.19
CA SER A 41 -0.43 23.07 7.23
C SER A 41 -0.39 21.62 7.72
N ALA A 42 0.18 20.77 6.88
CA ALA A 42 0.66 19.47 7.31
C ALA A 42 1.92 19.67 8.15
N LYS A 43 2.03 18.95 9.28
CA LYS A 43 3.29 18.93 10.05
C LYS A 43 4.37 18.21 9.24
N SER A 44 5.61 18.71 9.27
CA SER A 44 6.74 17.92 8.76
C SER A 44 6.94 16.66 9.60
N LEU A 45 7.46 15.60 8.99
CA LEU A 45 7.76 14.35 9.71
C LEU A 45 8.99 14.58 10.62
N PRO A 46 8.88 14.46 11.96
CA PRO A 46 10.05 14.60 12.83
C PRO A 46 10.99 13.39 12.68
N PRO A 47 12.30 13.52 12.95
CA PRO A 47 13.27 12.44 12.76
C PRO A 47 12.91 11.11 13.44
N SER A 48 12.24 11.17 14.60
CA SER A 48 11.75 10.00 15.33
C SER A 48 10.77 9.13 14.55
N VAL A 49 10.05 9.67 13.56
CA VAL A 49 9.19 8.88 12.66
C VAL A 49 10.03 7.90 11.84
N PHE A 50 11.16 8.36 11.28
CA PHE A 50 12.00 7.53 10.44
C PHE A 50 12.66 6.41 11.25
N GLU A 51 13.19 6.72 12.43
CA GLU A 51 13.77 5.72 13.33
C GLU A 51 12.74 4.70 13.83
N THR A 52 11.52 5.16 14.15
CA THR A 52 10.40 4.26 14.51
C THR A 52 10.11 3.28 13.37
N ILE A 53 9.98 3.77 12.13
CA ILE A 53 9.74 2.92 10.95
C ILE A 53 10.94 1.98 10.67
N LYS A 54 12.18 2.48 10.72
CA LYS A 54 13.41 1.68 10.53
C LYS A 54 13.52 0.55 11.56
N SER A 55 13.02 0.75 12.79
CA SER A 55 12.95 -0.27 13.84
C SER A 55 11.81 -1.30 13.69
N GLY A 56 10.95 -1.16 12.68
CA GLY A 56 9.80 -2.04 12.46
C GLY A 56 8.59 -1.73 13.32
N ARG A 57 8.50 -0.51 13.83
CA ARG A 57 7.40 0.00 14.65
C ARG A 57 6.55 0.99 13.88
N ILE A 58 5.37 1.29 14.41
CA ILE A 58 4.42 2.19 13.75
C ILE A 58 4.52 3.59 14.33
N ALA A 59 4.92 4.54 13.49
CA ALA A 59 4.96 5.94 13.83
C ALA A 59 3.54 6.55 13.85
N VAL A 60 3.18 7.20 14.95
CA VAL A 60 1.91 7.93 15.10
C VAL A 60 2.20 9.42 15.20
N ILE A 61 1.51 10.24 14.41
CA ILE A 61 1.73 11.69 14.34
C ILE A 61 0.42 12.41 14.70
N PRO A 62 0.27 12.91 15.95
CA PRO A 62 -0.93 13.62 16.37
C PRO A 62 -1.06 14.98 15.67
N ASP A 63 -2.30 15.36 15.37
CA ASP A 63 -2.68 16.60 14.67
C ASP A 63 -1.81 16.86 13.42
N PHE A 64 -1.59 15.81 12.62
CA PHE A 64 -0.77 15.88 11.41
C PHE A 64 -1.33 16.88 10.37
N LEU A 65 -2.65 17.02 10.31
CA LEU A 65 -3.39 17.99 9.49
C LEU A 65 -4.14 18.97 10.39
N SER A 66 -4.46 20.16 9.88
CA SER A 66 -5.26 21.14 10.64
C SER A 66 -6.69 20.63 10.92
N PRO A 67 -7.31 21.04 12.03
CA PRO A 67 -8.68 20.62 12.38
C PRO A 67 -9.72 20.97 11.31
N GLU A 68 -9.54 22.08 10.61
CA GLU A 68 -10.41 22.57 9.55
C GLU A 68 -10.31 21.66 8.32
N PHE A 69 -9.10 21.33 7.89
CA PHE A 69 -8.87 20.44 6.74
C PHE A 69 -9.38 19.02 7.01
N ILE A 70 -9.23 18.52 8.26
CA ILE A 70 -9.87 17.27 8.72
C ILE A 70 -11.40 17.37 8.71
N SER A 71 -11.97 18.55 9.01
CA SER A 71 -13.41 18.76 8.97
C SER A 71 -13.96 18.71 7.55
N GLU A 72 -13.28 19.35 6.60
CA GLU A 72 -13.64 19.30 5.17
C GLU A 72 -13.51 17.87 4.61
N LEU A 73 -12.42 17.14 4.91
CA LEU A 73 -12.24 15.75 4.46
C LEU A 73 -13.34 14.83 5.00
N ARG A 74 -13.77 15.06 6.25
CA ARG A 74 -14.92 14.37 6.85
C ARG A 74 -16.23 14.71 6.15
N ALA A 75 -16.46 15.99 5.82
CA ALA A 75 -17.67 16.42 5.14
C ALA A 75 -17.78 15.82 3.73
N ASP A 76 -16.67 15.79 2.97
CA ASP A 76 -16.60 15.13 1.66
C ASP A 76 -16.88 13.63 1.76
N ALA A 77 -16.17 12.92 2.66
CA ALA A 77 -16.36 11.49 2.88
C ALA A 77 -17.80 11.14 3.28
N THR A 78 -18.42 11.91 4.17
CA THR A 78 -19.84 11.75 4.56
C THR A 78 -20.77 11.93 3.37
N LYS A 79 -20.64 13.03 2.62
CA LYS A 79 -21.50 13.33 1.45
C LYS A 79 -21.38 12.26 0.36
N LEU A 80 -20.18 11.74 0.12
CA LEU A 80 -19.93 10.66 -0.85
C LEU A 80 -20.52 9.31 -0.38
N HIS A 81 -20.51 9.04 0.92
CA HIS A 81 -21.16 7.87 1.49
C HIS A 81 -22.70 7.97 1.41
N GLU A 82 -23.28 9.11 1.81
CA GLU A 82 -24.72 9.37 1.77
C GLU A 82 -25.29 9.37 0.35
N SER A 83 -24.51 9.82 -0.64
CA SER A 83 -24.86 9.73 -2.07
C SER A 83 -24.54 8.37 -2.72
N GLY A 84 -24.28 7.33 -1.92
CA GLY A 84 -24.13 5.94 -2.37
C GLY A 84 -22.90 5.67 -3.23
N LYS A 85 -21.84 6.49 -3.14
CA LYS A 85 -20.63 6.33 -3.98
C LYS A 85 -19.65 5.31 -3.43
N PHE A 86 -19.78 4.89 -2.17
CA PHE A 86 -18.91 3.87 -1.58
C PHE A 86 -19.31 2.47 -2.08
N SER A 87 -18.32 1.68 -2.48
CA SER A 87 -18.47 0.25 -2.75
C SER A 87 -18.40 -0.57 -1.46
N THR A 88 -19.09 -1.70 -1.37
CA THR A 88 -18.95 -2.63 -0.23
C THR A 88 -17.80 -3.59 -0.53
N ASP A 89 -16.92 -3.84 0.45
CA ASP A 89 -15.66 -4.53 0.19
C ASP A 89 -15.68 -6.04 0.56
N ALA A 90 -16.67 -6.52 1.32
CA ALA A 90 -16.85 -7.93 1.70
C ALA A 90 -15.66 -8.60 2.43
N LEU A 91 -14.65 -7.82 2.83
CA LEU A 91 -13.44 -8.28 3.54
C LEU A 91 -13.58 -8.22 5.07
N ALA A 92 -14.55 -7.49 5.63
CA ALA A 92 -14.80 -7.52 7.08
C ALA A 92 -15.70 -8.71 7.43
N SER A 93 -15.39 -9.39 8.54
CA SER A 93 -16.14 -10.60 8.94
C SER A 93 -17.40 -10.26 9.73
N TYR A 94 -18.46 -11.03 9.49
CA TYR A 94 -19.85 -10.71 9.85
C TYR A 94 -20.20 -10.66 11.34
N GLY A 95 -21.19 -9.82 11.64
CA GLY A 95 -21.94 -9.84 12.90
C GLY A 95 -23.09 -10.87 12.93
N LYS A 96 -23.12 -11.64 14.04
CA LYS A 96 -24.18 -12.48 14.63
C LYS A 96 -25.04 -13.47 13.81
N ASN A 97 -25.54 -13.17 12.60
CA ASN A 97 -26.66 -13.94 12.00
C ASN A 97 -26.44 -14.50 10.57
N GLY A 98 -25.24 -14.42 10.00
CA GLY A 98 -24.88 -15.13 8.75
C GLY A 98 -25.52 -14.64 7.44
N LYS A 99 -26.35 -13.58 7.46
CA LYS A 99 -26.83 -12.87 6.26
C LYS A 99 -25.97 -11.62 6.02
N PHE A 100 -25.56 -11.39 4.77
CA PHE A 100 -24.82 -10.18 4.38
C PHE A 100 -25.73 -8.95 4.39
N ASP A 101 -25.27 -7.91 5.07
CA ASP A 101 -25.91 -6.58 5.12
C ASP A 101 -24.81 -5.52 4.95
N PRO A 102 -24.77 -4.81 3.81
CA PRO A 102 -23.76 -3.79 3.49
C PRO A 102 -23.58 -2.70 4.55
N ARG A 103 -24.59 -2.44 5.39
CA ARG A 103 -24.57 -1.36 6.39
C ARG A 103 -23.62 -1.66 7.55
N TYR A 104 -23.34 -2.94 7.80
CA TYR A 104 -22.48 -3.45 8.87
C TYR A 104 -21.13 -3.98 8.34
N ASP A 105 -20.80 -3.74 7.07
CA ASP A 105 -19.53 -4.15 6.45
C ASP A 105 -18.57 -2.95 6.32
N ARG A 106 -17.33 -3.22 5.90
CA ARG A 106 -16.39 -2.23 5.40
C ARG A 106 -16.84 -1.75 4.01
N GLN A 107 -16.89 -0.43 3.86
CA GLN A 107 -17.20 0.25 2.61
C GLN A 107 -16.03 1.14 2.20
N VAL A 108 -15.76 1.22 0.90
CA VAL A 108 -14.58 1.88 0.33
C VAL A 108 -14.96 2.73 -0.89
N LEU A 109 -14.55 4.01 -0.88
CA LEU A 109 -14.49 4.84 -2.07
C LEU A 109 -13.12 4.62 -2.74
N ARG A 110 -13.10 3.93 -3.87
CA ARG A 110 -11.87 3.44 -4.53
C ARG A 110 -11.16 4.56 -5.31
N LEU A 111 -9.88 4.38 -5.62
CA LEU A 111 -9.01 5.41 -6.24
C LEU A 111 -9.62 6.07 -7.49
N GLY A 112 -10.25 5.32 -8.38
CA GLY A 112 -10.91 5.91 -9.57
C GLY A 112 -12.07 6.87 -9.23
N GLN A 113 -12.83 6.56 -8.17
CA GLN A 113 -13.92 7.42 -7.68
C GLN A 113 -13.37 8.59 -6.84
N TRP A 114 -12.23 8.37 -6.16
CA TRP A 114 -11.48 9.41 -5.47
C TRP A 114 -10.97 10.48 -6.45
N GLN A 115 -10.44 10.06 -7.60
CA GLN A 115 -9.90 10.95 -8.62
C GLN A 115 -10.97 11.59 -9.53
N ASP A 116 -12.22 11.11 -9.48
CA ASP A 116 -13.31 11.65 -10.30
C ASP A 116 -13.60 13.13 -9.95
N PRO A 117 -13.40 14.07 -10.91
CA PRO A 117 -13.60 15.49 -10.65
C PRO A 117 -15.08 15.84 -10.42
N THR A 118 -16.01 15.00 -10.82
CA THR A 118 -17.47 15.21 -10.71
C THR A 118 -18.05 14.76 -9.37
N LEU A 119 -17.28 14.03 -8.55
CA LEU A 119 -17.73 13.48 -7.27
C LEU A 119 -17.24 14.29 -6.07
N GLY A 120 -18.16 14.81 -5.26
CA GLY A 120 -17.85 15.46 -3.98
C GLY A 120 -16.99 16.73 -4.14
N ASN A 121 -16.02 16.91 -3.25
CA ASN A 121 -15.03 17.98 -3.28
C ASN A 121 -13.69 17.43 -3.81
N SER A 122 -13.63 17.22 -5.13
CA SER A 122 -12.44 16.71 -5.83
C SER A 122 -11.21 17.61 -5.65
N VAL A 123 -11.39 18.93 -5.56
CA VAL A 123 -10.30 19.91 -5.31
C VAL A 123 -9.64 19.68 -3.95
N LEU A 124 -10.42 19.46 -2.89
CA LEU A 124 -9.92 19.11 -1.56
C LEU A 124 -9.13 17.79 -1.58
N ARG A 125 -9.60 16.80 -2.33
CA ARG A 125 -8.93 15.50 -2.46
C ARG A 125 -7.59 15.59 -3.23
N GLU A 126 -7.48 16.48 -4.21
CA GLU A 126 -6.22 16.80 -4.89
C GLU A 126 -5.25 17.57 -3.97
N GLN A 127 -5.75 18.50 -3.14
CA GLN A 127 -4.94 19.16 -2.11
C GLN A 127 -4.35 18.15 -1.11
N PHE A 128 -5.17 17.19 -0.65
CA PHE A 128 -4.69 16.11 0.21
C PHE A 128 -3.69 15.17 -0.51
N ALA A 129 -3.91 14.87 -1.79
CA ALA A 129 -2.94 14.13 -2.60
C ALA A 129 -1.58 14.85 -2.71
N GLY A 130 -1.58 16.19 -2.77
CA GLY A 130 -0.38 17.02 -2.66
C GLY A 130 0.37 16.83 -1.34
N VAL A 131 -0.32 16.98 -0.20
CA VAL A 131 0.26 16.75 1.14
C VAL A 131 0.89 15.35 1.26
N ILE A 132 0.20 14.34 0.72
CA ILE A 132 0.68 12.95 0.73
C ILE A 132 1.91 12.75 -0.18
N ALA A 133 2.02 13.48 -1.29
CA ALA A 133 3.23 13.48 -2.11
C ALA A 133 4.45 14.05 -1.36
N ASP A 134 4.25 15.09 -0.54
CA ASP A 134 5.31 15.68 0.30
C ASP A 134 5.74 14.75 1.45
N VAL A 135 4.78 14.05 2.07
CA VAL A 135 5.06 12.96 3.03
C VAL A 135 5.89 11.88 2.37
N ARG A 136 5.53 11.46 1.15
CA ARG A 136 6.24 10.43 0.38
C ARG A 136 7.66 10.87 -0.01
N ALA A 137 7.85 12.13 -0.37
CA ALA A 137 9.18 12.71 -0.60
C ALA A 137 10.03 12.71 0.68
N SER A 138 9.44 13.08 1.82
CA SER A 138 10.09 13.06 3.13
C SER A 138 10.50 11.64 3.55
N LEU A 139 9.62 10.65 3.37
CA LEU A 139 9.91 9.23 3.61
C LEU A 139 10.99 8.68 2.67
N ALA A 140 10.99 9.10 1.39
CA ALA A 140 12.01 8.68 0.43
C ALA A 140 13.42 9.08 0.86
N VAL A 141 13.58 10.25 1.48
CA VAL A 141 14.84 10.72 2.06
C VAL A 141 15.12 10.04 3.40
N GLY A 142 14.21 10.16 4.37
CA GLY A 142 14.45 9.70 5.75
C GLY A 142 14.60 8.18 5.90
N LEU A 143 14.00 7.39 4.99
CA LEU A 143 14.17 5.94 4.94
C LEU A 143 15.24 5.47 3.94
N GLU A 144 15.93 6.39 3.25
CA GLU A 144 16.94 6.08 2.22
C GLU A 144 16.37 5.24 1.04
N ARG A 145 15.14 5.57 0.63
CA ARG A 145 14.35 4.83 -0.37
C ARG A 145 13.87 5.77 -1.49
N PRO A 146 14.77 6.24 -2.38
CA PRO A 146 14.44 7.24 -3.41
C PRO A 146 13.32 6.81 -4.37
N GLY A 147 13.14 5.50 -4.58
CA GLY A 147 12.06 4.93 -5.38
C GLY A 147 10.65 5.25 -4.85
N LEU A 148 10.48 5.58 -3.56
CA LEU A 148 9.19 6.04 -3.03
C LEU A 148 8.73 7.35 -3.69
N ALA A 149 9.64 8.28 -3.96
CA ALA A 149 9.29 9.60 -4.51
C ALA A 149 9.18 9.65 -6.04
N ARG A 150 9.79 8.70 -6.75
CA ARG A 150 10.01 8.77 -8.21
C ARG A 150 9.81 7.42 -8.96
N GLY A 151 9.20 6.42 -8.32
CA GLY A 151 8.99 5.10 -8.92
C GLY A 151 7.79 5.03 -9.87
N HIS A 152 7.63 3.90 -10.58
CA HIS A 152 6.56 3.66 -11.56
C HIS A 152 5.17 4.05 -11.06
N ALA A 153 4.82 3.73 -9.80
CA ALA A 153 3.57 4.16 -9.20
C ALA A 153 3.33 5.68 -9.38
N THR A 154 4.32 6.52 -9.08
CA THR A 154 4.23 7.99 -9.23
C THR A 154 3.97 8.47 -10.65
N THR A 155 4.41 7.70 -11.65
CA THR A 155 4.12 7.94 -13.07
C THR A 155 2.72 7.44 -13.45
N ASP A 156 2.37 6.23 -13.03
CA ASP A 156 1.18 5.50 -13.48
C ASP A 156 -0.11 6.02 -12.81
N PHE A 157 -0.03 6.52 -11.58
CA PHE A 157 -1.19 6.93 -10.76
C PHE A 157 -1.15 8.41 -10.31
N GLY A 158 -0.15 9.20 -10.71
CA GLY A 158 -0.11 10.68 -10.56
C GLY A 158 0.39 11.23 -9.22
N LYS A 159 0.02 12.47 -8.86
CA LYS A 159 0.50 13.09 -7.59
C LYS A 159 0.07 12.26 -6.37
N GLY A 160 -1.20 11.89 -6.33
CA GLY A 160 -1.77 10.94 -5.37
C GLY A 160 -1.56 9.46 -5.74
N SER A 161 -0.40 9.07 -6.27
CA SER A 161 -0.12 7.75 -6.86
C SER A 161 -0.09 6.52 -5.95
N THR A 162 -0.80 6.61 -4.86
CA THR A 162 -0.97 5.55 -3.89
C THR A 162 -2.42 5.16 -3.92
N GLU A 163 -2.74 3.97 -3.43
CA GLU A 163 -4.13 3.49 -3.39
C GLU A 163 -4.89 4.21 -2.27
N ILE A 164 -5.07 5.53 -2.45
CA ILE A 164 -5.82 6.40 -1.56
C ILE A 164 -7.30 6.05 -1.73
N SER A 165 -7.97 5.88 -0.60
CA SER A 165 -9.39 5.63 -0.51
C SER A 165 -9.94 6.23 0.77
N TYR A 166 -11.21 6.63 0.76
CA TYR A 166 -11.95 6.70 2.02
C TYR A 166 -12.42 5.28 2.35
N THR A 167 -12.10 4.82 3.56
CA THR A 167 -12.66 3.59 4.12
C THR A 167 -13.59 3.95 5.28
N ARG A 168 -14.79 3.38 5.28
CA ARG A 168 -15.77 3.45 6.36
C ARG A 168 -16.01 2.03 6.88
N PHE A 169 -16.08 1.87 8.20
CA PHE A 169 -16.49 0.62 8.84
C PHE A 169 -17.91 0.77 9.40
N GLY A 170 -18.81 -0.15 9.05
CA GLY A 170 -20.13 -0.26 9.66
C GLY A 170 -20.05 -0.71 11.13
N PRO A 171 -21.13 -0.58 11.92
CA PRO A 171 -21.15 -1.02 13.32
C PRO A 171 -20.84 -2.52 13.44
N GLY A 172 -19.83 -2.87 14.23
CA GLY A 172 -19.38 -4.25 14.40
C GLY A 172 -18.52 -4.80 13.26
N ALA A 173 -18.30 -4.05 12.17
CA ALA A 173 -17.34 -4.41 11.14
C ALA A 173 -15.92 -4.40 11.72
N PHE A 174 -15.15 -5.47 11.46
CA PHE A 174 -13.74 -5.53 11.80
C PHE A 174 -12.94 -6.19 10.69
N LEU A 175 -11.72 -5.71 10.50
CA LEU A 175 -10.74 -6.35 9.62
C LEU A 175 -9.92 -7.33 10.46
N LYS A 176 -9.74 -8.56 9.95
CA LYS A 176 -8.90 -9.58 10.61
C LYS A 176 -7.43 -9.14 10.63
N ARG A 177 -6.59 -9.81 11.42
CA ARG A 177 -5.13 -9.69 11.28
C ARG A 177 -4.73 -10.09 9.85
N HIS A 178 -3.96 -9.25 9.19
CA HIS A 178 -3.46 -9.39 7.82
C HIS A 178 -2.18 -8.54 7.68
N LEU A 179 -1.53 -8.61 6.52
CA LEU A 179 -0.58 -7.60 6.05
C LEU A 179 -1.14 -6.84 4.84
N ASP A 180 -0.87 -5.54 4.76
CA ASP A 180 -1.15 -4.73 3.56
C ASP A 180 -0.18 -5.05 2.41
N GLU A 181 1.02 -5.52 2.75
CA GLU A 181 2.07 -5.83 1.80
C GLU A 181 1.72 -7.09 1.02
N HIS A 182 1.73 -6.97 -0.30
CA HIS A 182 1.47 -8.08 -1.21
C HIS A 182 2.68 -8.27 -2.12
N HIS A 183 3.29 -9.45 -2.02
CA HIS A 183 4.36 -9.89 -2.91
C HIS A 183 3.74 -10.33 -4.24
N GLU A 184 3.43 -9.37 -5.12
CA GLU A 184 2.83 -9.62 -6.43
C GLU A 184 3.64 -10.63 -7.25
N GLU A 185 4.96 -10.66 -7.07
CA GLU A 185 5.90 -11.64 -7.66
C GLU A 185 5.46 -13.08 -7.45
N LEU A 186 4.78 -13.35 -6.33
CA LEU A 186 4.40 -14.66 -5.85
C LEU A 186 2.97 -15.05 -6.25
N LYS A 187 2.18 -14.12 -6.84
CA LYS A 187 0.79 -14.39 -7.26
C LYS A 187 0.67 -15.15 -8.59
N GLY A 188 1.77 -15.63 -9.16
CA GLY A 188 1.76 -16.57 -10.28
C GLY A 188 2.87 -16.35 -11.30
N ARG A 189 2.80 -17.08 -12.42
CA ARG A 189 3.85 -17.15 -13.46
C ARG A 189 4.31 -15.80 -14.04
N PHE A 190 3.49 -14.75 -13.91
CA PHE A 190 3.75 -13.41 -14.44
C PHE A 190 3.70 -12.31 -13.38
N GLY A 191 3.57 -12.65 -12.09
CA GLY A 191 3.48 -11.65 -11.00
C GLY A 191 4.66 -10.69 -10.93
N TRP A 192 5.85 -11.18 -11.30
CA TRP A 192 7.09 -10.42 -11.42
C TRP A 192 7.10 -9.37 -12.55
N GLN A 193 6.15 -9.39 -13.48
CA GLN A 193 6.14 -8.48 -14.65
C GLN A 193 5.60 -7.08 -14.33
N LYS A 194 4.72 -6.95 -13.33
CA LYS A 194 4.10 -5.67 -12.94
C LYS A 194 3.98 -5.54 -11.42
N PRO A 195 5.11 -5.53 -10.68
CA PRO A 195 5.10 -5.55 -9.24
C PRO A 195 4.66 -4.21 -8.63
N THR A 196 3.37 -4.06 -8.33
CA THR A 196 2.83 -2.95 -7.53
C THR A 196 3.07 -3.23 -6.04
N ARG A 197 4.14 -2.67 -5.47
CA ARG A 197 4.60 -3.00 -4.11
C ARG A 197 4.12 -1.98 -3.06
N ARG A 198 3.17 -2.37 -2.20
CA ARG A 198 2.80 -1.63 -0.99
C ARG A 198 3.84 -1.83 0.11
N SER A 199 4.73 -0.85 0.24
CA SER A 199 5.92 -0.94 1.11
C SER A 199 6.02 0.16 2.17
N VAL A 200 4.98 1.00 2.25
CA VAL A 200 4.60 1.88 3.37
C VAL A 200 3.08 2.05 3.26
N SER A 201 2.36 1.81 4.36
CA SER A 201 0.95 2.20 4.51
C SER A 201 0.85 3.42 5.43
N TRP A 202 -0.16 4.25 5.23
CA TRP A 202 -0.54 5.31 6.16
C TRP A 202 -2.04 5.36 6.34
N LEU A 203 -2.49 5.87 7.49
CA LEU A 203 -3.89 6.00 7.84
C LEU A 203 -4.13 7.39 8.43
N VAL A 204 -5.13 8.09 7.91
CA VAL A 204 -5.59 9.38 8.45
C VAL A 204 -6.99 9.17 9.01
N TYR A 205 -7.10 9.17 10.33
CA TYR A 205 -8.37 8.98 11.02
C TYR A 205 -9.20 10.27 10.99
N LEU A 206 -10.45 10.16 10.53
CA LEU A 206 -11.38 11.30 10.43
C LEU A 206 -12.42 11.34 11.57
N ASN A 207 -12.38 10.37 12.49
CA ASN A 207 -13.36 10.20 13.56
C ASN A 207 -13.31 11.36 14.58
N ARG A 208 -14.42 12.10 14.75
CA ARG A 208 -14.54 13.15 15.79
C ARG A 208 -15.06 12.55 17.09
N GLY A 209 -14.47 12.93 18.23
CA GLY A 209 -14.96 12.53 19.55
C GLY A 209 -14.92 11.02 19.80
N TRP A 210 -13.96 10.32 19.20
CA TRP A 210 -13.83 8.87 19.35
C TRP A 210 -13.23 8.50 20.71
N ASP A 211 -13.92 7.60 21.42
CA ASP A 211 -13.47 6.93 22.64
C ASP A 211 -13.37 5.43 22.33
N GLY A 212 -12.16 4.86 22.34
CA GLY A 212 -11.95 3.45 22.03
C GLY A 212 -12.58 2.48 23.04
N ALA A 213 -12.75 2.87 24.31
CA ALA A 213 -13.39 2.02 25.30
C ALA A 213 -14.90 1.91 25.07
N ARG A 214 -15.53 2.96 24.53
CA ARG A 214 -16.98 2.99 24.24
C ARG A 214 -17.33 2.54 22.82
N HIS A 215 -16.53 2.93 21.83
CA HIS A 215 -16.86 2.77 20.41
C HIS A 215 -16.12 1.59 19.75
N GLY A 216 -15.06 1.06 20.38
CA GLY A 216 -14.18 0.08 19.75
C GLY A 216 -13.47 0.65 18.51
N GLY A 217 -13.19 -0.20 17.52
CA GLY A 217 -12.60 0.23 16.25
C GLY A 217 -11.12 0.59 16.30
N GLN A 218 -10.40 0.20 17.37
CA GLN A 218 -8.95 0.36 17.46
C GLN A 218 -8.24 -0.43 16.34
N LEU A 219 -7.25 0.18 15.71
CA LEU A 219 -6.22 -0.58 15.01
C LEU A 219 -5.33 -1.27 16.06
N ARG A 220 -5.25 -2.61 16.02
CA ARG A 220 -4.31 -3.38 16.84
C ARG A 220 -3.11 -3.80 16.01
N CYS A 221 -1.96 -3.27 16.38
CA CYS A 221 -0.67 -3.58 15.77
C CYS A 221 0.06 -4.69 16.55
N TYR A 222 0.89 -5.47 15.85
CA TYR A 222 1.64 -6.57 16.43
C TYR A 222 3.14 -6.36 16.17
N GLU A 223 3.75 -5.43 16.89
CA GLU A 223 5.18 -5.13 16.80
C GLU A 223 6.04 -6.29 17.34
N ARG A 224 7.30 -6.38 16.90
CA ARG A 224 8.26 -7.36 17.44
C ARG A 224 8.69 -6.94 18.85
N ALA A 225 8.83 -7.92 19.74
CA ALA A 225 9.32 -7.70 21.10
C ALA A 225 10.82 -7.35 21.14
N VAL A 226 11.60 -7.90 20.20
CA VAL A 226 13.04 -7.65 20.06
C VAL A 226 13.26 -6.74 18.84
N GLY A 227 14.17 -5.78 18.97
CA GLY A 227 14.56 -4.91 17.86
C GLY A 227 15.27 -5.70 16.75
N PRO A 228 15.10 -5.33 15.47
CA PRO A 228 15.70 -6.04 14.36
C PRO A 228 17.22 -5.82 14.29
N ALA A 229 17.96 -6.82 13.82
CA ALA A 229 19.40 -6.75 13.61
C ALA A 229 19.82 -5.78 12.49
N SER A 230 18.89 -5.44 11.59
CA SER A 230 19.11 -4.59 10.41
C SER A 230 17.77 -3.96 9.96
N PRO A 231 17.78 -2.88 9.14
CA PRO A 231 16.56 -2.19 8.73
C PRO A 231 15.55 -3.10 8.02
N VAL A 232 14.27 -2.93 8.35
CA VAL A 232 13.16 -3.85 7.99
C VAL A 232 12.26 -3.31 6.88
N GLY A 233 11.25 -4.08 6.50
CA GLY A 233 10.25 -3.71 5.48
C GLY A 233 10.82 -3.86 4.08
N ALA A 234 10.89 -2.78 3.31
CA ALA A 234 11.42 -2.81 1.94
C ALA A 234 12.78 -2.12 1.83
N ARG A 235 13.73 -2.79 1.17
CA ARG A 235 15.11 -2.34 0.97
C ARG A 235 15.19 -1.18 -0.05
N PRO A 236 16.31 -0.43 -0.12
CA PRO A 236 16.51 0.65 -1.10
C PRO A 236 16.44 0.19 -2.56
N ASN A 237 16.87 -1.04 -2.83
CA ASN A 237 16.75 -1.69 -4.15
C ASN A 237 15.31 -2.15 -4.44
N GLY A 238 14.37 -1.99 -3.51
CA GLY A 238 12.96 -2.37 -3.61
C GLY A 238 12.60 -3.76 -3.10
N ASP A 239 13.56 -4.62 -2.70
CA ASP A 239 13.26 -5.98 -2.19
C ASP A 239 12.38 -5.92 -0.95
N LEU A 240 11.39 -6.81 -0.88
CA LEU A 240 10.40 -6.85 0.19
C LEU A 240 10.78 -7.89 1.24
N GLN A 241 10.54 -7.58 2.51
CA GLN A 241 10.67 -8.54 3.60
C GLN A 241 9.51 -9.54 3.54
N LEU A 242 9.83 -10.83 3.60
CA LEU A 242 8.86 -11.93 3.66
C LEU A 242 8.68 -12.47 5.07
N GLY A 243 9.71 -12.37 5.89
CA GLY A 243 9.79 -13.11 7.14
C GLY A 243 10.97 -12.71 8.00
N TRP A 244 11.35 -13.63 8.88
CA TRP A 244 12.29 -13.42 9.95
C TRP A 244 13.06 -14.70 10.28
N LEU A 245 14.32 -14.57 10.69
CA LEU A 245 14.98 -15.58 11.51
C LEU A 245 14.81 -15.21 12.99
N ARG A 246 14.23 -16.11 13.79
CA ARG A 246 14.14 -15.96 15.25
C ARG A 246 15.53 -15.85 15.89
N ALA A 247 15.62 -15.09 16.97
CA ALA A 247 16.77 -15.12 17.86
C ALA A 247 17.00 -16.53 18.45
N THR A 248 18.25 -16.86 18.77
CA THR A 248 18.66 -18.06 19.50
C THR A 248 19.73 -17.70 20.53
N ALA A 249 20.10 -18.63 21.41
CA ALA A 249 21.19 -18.39 22.38
C ALA A 249 22.55 -18.07 21.72
N ALA A 250 22.79 -18.57 20.49
CA ALA A 250 24.02 -18.35 19.73
C ALA A 250 23.95 -17.15 18.77
N ASP A 251 22.75 -16.72 18.38
CA ASP A 251 22.50 -15.55 17.54
C ASP A 251 21.28 -14.79 18.10
N PRO A 252 21.47 -13.93 19.13
CA PRO A 252 20.38 -13.37 19.92
C PRO A 252 19.57 -12.28 19.20
N ALA A 253 19.89 -11.99 17.93
CA ALA A 253 19.23 -10.96 17.15
C ALA A 253 18.19 -11.54 16.19
N GLU A 254 17.05 -10.87 16.05
CA GLU A 254 16.06 -11.21 15.02
C GLU A 254 16.46 -10.58 13.69
N ARG A 255 16.54 -11.39 12.62
CA ARG A 255 17.03 -10.94 11.31
C ARG A 255 15.87 -10.90 10.31
N PRO A 256 15.58 -9.74 9.66
CA PRO A 256 14.59 -9.70 8.59
C PRO A 256 15.08 -10.51 7.38
N VAL A 257 14.16 -11.26 6.76
CA VAL A 257 14.42 -12.09 5.58
C VAL A 257 13.68 -11.50 4.39
N PHE A 258 14.41 -11.22 3.32
CA PHE A 258 13.93 -10.55 2.11
C PHE A 258 13.88 -11.50 0.90
N LEU A 259 13.02 -11.16 -0.06
CA LEU A 259 12.98 -11.78 -1.38
C LEU A 259 13.83 -10.98 -2.37
N ASP A 260 14.92 -11.55 -2.86
CA ASP A 260 15.50 -11.11 -4.14
C ASP A 260 14.74 -11.81 -5.28
N ALA A 261 13.90 -11.05 -5.98
CA ALA A 261 13.13 -11.53 -7.14
C ALA A 261 13.80 -11.20 -8.50
N ARG A 262 15.07 -10.78 -8.49
CA ARG A 262 15.84 -10.36 -9.67
C ARG A 262 17.06 -11.25 -9.91
N ARG A 263 17.01 -12.48 -9.40
CA ARG A 263 18.10 -13.46 -9.56
C ARG A 263 18.34 -13.74 -11.04
N PRO A 264 19.59 -13.76 -11.53
CA PRO A 264 19.90 -14.18 -12.89
C PRO A 264 19.32 -15.57 -13.20
N GLY A 265 18.81 -15.77 -14.41
CA GLY A 265 18.23 -17.04 -14.86
C GLY A 265 16.87 -16.86 -15.56
N PRO A 266 16.07 -17.93 -15.67
CA PRO A 266 14.72 -17.86 -16.22
C PRO A 266 13.83 -16.91 -15.39
N ALA A 267 12.84 -16.30 -16.03
CA ALA A 267 12.01 -15.30 -15.37
C ALA A 267 11.23 -15.88 -14.16
N GLY A 268 11.10 -15.07 -13.11
CA GLY A 268 10.55 -15.50 -11.81
C GLY A 268 11.54 -16.28 -10.93
N ASN A 269 12.84 -16.31 -11.26
CA ASN A 269 13.86 -16.85 -10.37
C ASN A 269 14.08 -15.94 -9.14
N CYS A 270 14.05 -16.53 -7.95
CA CYS A 270 14.02 -15.86 -6.66
C CYS A 270 14.98 -16.50 -5.66
N ALA A 271 15.39 -15.77 -4.63
CA ALA A 271 16.10 -16.32 -3.48
C ALA A 271 15.78 -15.55 -2.19
N LEU A 272 15.79 -16.25 -1.06
CA LEU A 272 15.67 -15.67 0.28
C LEU A 272 17.04 -15.26 0.81
N TYR A 273 17.15 -14.08 1.39
CA TYR A 273 18.39 -13.59 1.99
C TYR A 273 18.16 -12.79 3.28
N CYS A 274 19.20 -12.74 4.11
CA CYS A 274 19.31 -11.80 5.22
C CYS A 274 20.26 -10.66 4.82
N ALA A 275 19.90 -9.42 5.15
CA ALA A 275 20.87 -8.34 5.15
C ALA A 275 21.82 -8.55 6.35
N VAL A 276 23.09 -8.80 6.07
CA VAL A 276 24.16 -8.69 7.07
C VAL A 276 24.57 -7.22 7.12
N GLY A 277 24.64 -6.70 8.35
CA GLY A 277 24.89 -5.30 8.61
C GLY A 277 23.78 -4.34 8.19
N GLY A 278 23.89 -3.10 8.66
CA GLY A 278 23.06 -1.98 8.24
C GLY A 278 23.68 -1.18 7.09
N GLY A 279 24.94 -1.48 6.70
CA GLY A 279 25.72 -0.67 5.78
C GLY A 279 25.23 -0.73 4.33
N PRO A 280 25.30 0.39 3.59
CA PRO A 280 25.20 0.37 2.13
C PRO A 280 26.37 -0.43 1.55
N GLY A 281 26.06 -1.47 0.77
CA GLY A 281 27.06 -2.25 0.02
C GLY A 281 27.53 -3.56 0.68
N GLU A 282 27.11 -3.89 1.90
CA GLU A 282 27.35 -5.22 2.44
C GLU A 282 26.59 -6.29 1.61
N PRO A 283 27.25 -7.39 1.19
CA PRO A 283 26.60 -8.39 0.35
C PRO A 283 25.54 -9.17 1.14
N PRO A 284 24.37 -9.45 0.54
CA PRO A 284 23.33 -10.23 1.19
C PRO A 284 23.78 -11.68 1.43
N VAL A 285 23.49 -12.22 2.61
CA VAL A 285 23.68 -13.66 2.89
C VAL A 285 22.41 -14.39 2.49
N TYR A 286 22.49 -15.08 1.36
CA TYR A 286 21.43 -15.96 0.89
C TYR A 286 21.27 -17.16 1.82
N ILE A 287 20.02 -17.42 2.23
CA ILE A 287 19.65 -18.55 3.09
C ILE A 287 18.97 -19.66 2.30
N SER A 288 18.61 -19.41 1.03
CA SER A 288 18.10 -20.37 0.07
C SER A 288 18.94 -20.42 -1.20
N ARG A 289 18.87 -21.55 -1.89
CA ARG A 289 19.06 -21.69 -3.34
C ARG A 289 18.14 -20.74 -4.11
N ASN A 290 18.47 -20.60 -5.39
CA ASN A 290 17.56 -20.07 -6.40
C ASN A 290 16.32 -20.99 -6.53
N PHE A 291 15.12 -20.43 -6.48
CA PHE A 291 13.84 -21.13 -6.69
C PHE A 291 12.90 -20.31 -7.59
N HIS A 292 11.97 -20.97 -8.28
CA HIS A 292 10.95 -20.25 -9.05
C HIS A 292 9.83 -19.74 -8.14
N ALA A 293 9.41 -18.49 -8.35
CA ALA A 293 8.23 -17.92 -7.71
C ALA A 293 6.98 -18.76 -8.03
N GLN A 294 6.45 -19.44 -7.02
CA GLN A 294 5.22 -20.22 -7.12
C GLN A 294 4.30 -19.88 -5.94
N PRO A 295 2.99 -19.61 -6.17
CA PRO A 295 2.07 -19.29 -5.08
C PRO A 295 2.00 -20.34 -3.99
N VAL A 296 2.16 -21.62 -4.36
CA VAL A 296 2.07 -22.76 -3.42
C VAL A 296 3.08 -22.66 -2.28
N LEU A 297 4.27 -22.13 -2.52
CA LEU A 297 5.36 -22.00 -1.54
C LEU A 297 5.07 -20.99 -0.42
N PHE A 298 4.06 -20.13 -0.61
CA PHE A 298 3.69 -19.05 0.31
C PHE A 298 2.26 -19.19 0.84
N LEU A 299 1.43 -19.99 0.17
CA LEU A 299 0.21 -20.55 0.75
C LEU A 299 0.52 -21.73 1.70
N SER A 300 1.69 -22.37 1.54
CA SER A 300 2.23 -23.35 2.46
C SER A 300 2.89 -22.68 3.65
N GLY A 301 2.51 -23.06 4.88
CA GLY A 301 3.08 -22.50 6.11
C GLY A 301 4.57 -22.74 6.32
N ASP A 302 5.09 -22.12 7.39
CA ASP A 302 6.51 -22.07 7.76
C ASP A 302 7.24 -23.39 7.45
N PHE A 303 6.68 -24.53 7.89
CA PHE A 303 7.22 -25.88 7.67
C PHE A 303 7.76 -26.12 6.25
N PHE A 304 7.02 -25.74 5.21
CA PHE A 304 7.41 -26.00 3.82
C PHE A 304 8.56 -25.08 3.39
N ALA A 305 8.52 -23.80 3.76
CA ALA A 305 9.61 -22.86 3.49
C ALA A 305 10.91 -23.27 4.21
N GLN A 306 10.79 -23.67 5.48
CA GLN A 306 11.90 -24.19 6.28
C GLN A 306 12.52 -25.47 5.68
N ARG A 307 11.72 -26.35 5.05
CA ARG A 307 12.17 -27.64 4.51
C ARG A 307 12.61 -27.62 3.05
N LEU A 308 12.02 -26.74 2.23
CA LEU A 308 12.20 -26.74 0.77
C LEU A 308 12.98 -25.53 0.24
N LEU A 309 12.98 -24.41 0.97
CA LEU A 309 13.66 -23.19 0.54
C LEU A 309 14.94 -22.94 1.34
N VAL A 310 14.90 -23.01 2.67
CA VAL A 310 16.06 -22.68 3.50
C VAL A 310 17.07 -23.84 3.52
N ASP A 311 18.18 -23.68 2.81
CA ASP A 311 19.23 -24.70 2.66
C ASP A 311 20.05 -24.93 3.92
N ASN A 312 20.22 -23.89 4.75
CA ASN A 312 21.05 -23.98 5.94
C ASN A 312 20.23 -24.63 7.08
N PRO A 313 20.59 -25.85 7.55
CA PRO A 313 19.81 -26.57 8.57
C PRO A 313 19.80 -25.88 9.94
N GLN A 314 20.72 -24.94 10.20
CA GLN A 314 20.71 -24.12 11.42
C GLN A 314 19.78 -22.90 11.31
N LEU A 315 19.52 -22.41 10.10
CA LEU A 315 18.64 -21.27 9.84
C LEU A 315 17.21 -21.70 9.55
N ALA A 316 17.00 -22.87 8.94
CA ALA A 316 15.70 -23.42 8.62
C ALA A 316 14.74 -23.40 9.84
N PRO A 317 15.05 -23.99 11.02
CA PRO A 317 14.14 -23.95 12.17
C PRO A 317 13.86 -22.55 12.74
N ARG A 318 14.64 -21.53 12.34
CA ARG A 318 14.51 -20.14 12.79
C ARG A 318 13.62 -19.32 11.85
N PHE A 319 13.48 -19.73 10.59
CA PHE A 319 12.69 -19.03 9.59
C PHE A 319 11.20 -19.08 9.91
N HIS A 320 10.53 -17.93 9.80
CA HIS A 320 9.07 -17.83 9.87
C HIS A 320 8.59 -16.64 9.03
N TYR A 321 7.41 -16.76 8.43
CA TYR A 321 6.79 -15.70 7.66
C TYR A 321 6.35 -14.51 8.54
N LEU A 322 6.23 -13.33 7.91
CA LEU A 322 5.62 -12.15 8.52
C LEU A 322 4.12 -12.37 8.78
N GLU A 323 3.43 -12.97 7.81
CA GLU A 323 2.02 -13.33 7.91
C GLU A 323 1.89 -14.77 8.40
N PRO A 324 1.00 -15.06 9.37
CA PRO A 324 0.64 -16.44 9.64
C PRO A 324 -0.03 -17.04 8.38
N PRO A 325 0.32 -18.28 7.99
CA PRO A 325 -0.20 -18.87 6.76
C PRO A 325 -1.72 -18.99 6.75
N HIS A 326 -2.33 -18.63 5.61
CA HIS A 326 -3.79 -18.69 5.38
C HIS A 326 -4.33 -20.11 5.14
N SER A 327 -3.52 -21.14 5.39
CA SER A 327 -3.83 -22.49 4.93
C SER A 327 -4.87 -23.17 5.83
N LYS A 328 -6.07 -23.41 5.30
CA LYS A 328 -7.05 -24.33 5.93
C LYS A 328 -6.48 -25.73 6.17
N LEU A 329 -5.41 -26.07 5.47
CA LEU A 329 -4.69 -27.33 5.67
C LEU A 329 -3.98 -27.35 7.03
N GLU A 330 -3.40 -26.24 7.48
CA GLU A 330 -2.86 -26.11 8.84
C GLU A 330 -3.96 -26.14 9.89
N ASP A 331 -5.08 -25.43 9.68
CA ASP A 331 -6.23 -25.52 10.59
C ASP A 331 -6.70 -26.98 10.75
N LEU A 332 -6.78 -27.74 9.65
CA LEU A 332 -7.15 -29.16 9.65
C LEU A 332 -6.09 -30.07 10.28
N LEU A 333 -4.81 -29.85 10.00
CA LEU A 333 -3.69 -30.64 10.55
C LEU A 333 -3.49 -30.38 12.05
N LEU A 334 -3.72 -29.15 12.52
CA LEU A 334 -3.68 -28.78 13.93
C LEU A 334 -4.94 -29.22 14.69
N ALA A 335 -6.10 -29.28 14.01
CA ALA A 335 -7.33 -29.82 14.60
C ALA A 335 -7.34 -31.36 14.69
N GLY A 336 -6.68 -32.06 13.75
CA GLY A 336 -6.56 -33.52 13.75
C GLY A 336 -5.51 -34.10 14.72
N GLY A 337 -4.82 -33.24 15.49
CA GLY A 337 -3.77 -33.62 16.43
C GLY A 337 -4.12 -33.43 17.92
N ARG A 338 -5.40 -33.48 18.28
CA ARG A 338 -5.91 -33.38 19.66
C ARG A 338 -6.82 -34.56 20.01
#